data_AF-A0A1Y4RKR3-F1
#
_entry.id   AF-A0A1Y4RKR3-F1
#
_cell.length_a   1.000
_cell.length_b   1.000
_cell.length_c   1.000
_cell.angle_alpha   90.00
_cell.angle_beta   90.00
_cell.angle_gamma   90.00
#
_symmetry.space_group_name_H-M   'P 1'
#
loop_
_entity.id
_entity.type
_entity.pdbx_description
1 polymer ?
#
loop_
_entity_poly.entity_id
_entity_poly.type
_entity_poly.pdbx_seq_one_letter_code
_entity_poly.pdbx_strand_id
1 'polypeptide(L)'
;MGEPMQFAYYYGIEAEQFAFYRVPRLLIKDKRFRNLSSDAKLLYGLMLDRMSLSMKNGWLDEENRAYIIYTVENMMEDLGCSKPTCVKIMRELDSEKGIGLIEKKRRGLGKPDIIYVKNFSAPAETPVEEAAEKPDNPGISPEVKNLYFKKERNFTSGSKGIELLEVKETDAQKERNFTSRGKENYPAKVKDFSPNYTDYNQTDRNQINPINPSWQQAEPETGIDRMMEASRYMEMVRTNIEYELYMQDKQWADRDLFHELYEAICEIVCIKRESVRIGGEDYPYELVKAKFLKLNSSHLLYVIGCMHATTTKISNIKAYMLTALYNAPITMNHYYQQEVQHDMHGGGWHEKGII
;
A
#
# COMPACT_ATOMS: atom_id res chain seq x y z
N MET A 1 -16.79 33.38 -26.45
CA MET A 1 -15.84 32.28 -26.12
C MET A 1 -15.08 32.74 -24.89
N GLY A 2 -15.05 31.94 -23.81
CA GLY A 2 -14.17 32.25 -22.68
C GLY A 2 -12.75 31.81 -23.00
N GLU A 3 -11.74 32.54 -22.51
CA GLU A 3 -10.34 32.13 -22.65
C GLU A 3 -10.11 30.81 -21.89
N PRO A 4 -9.32 29.87 -22.43
CA PRO A 4 -9.02 28.62 -21.74
C PRO A 4 -8.20 28.89 -20.49
N MET A 5 -8.65 28.37 -19.34
CA MET A 5 -7.89 28.46 -18.09
C MET A 5 -6.53 27.76 -18.28
N GLN A 6 -5.44 28.51 -18.14
CA GLN A 6 -4.09 27.95 -18.10
C GLN A 6 -3.84 27.32 -16.74
N PHE A 7 -3.58 26.02 -16.73
CA PHE A 7 -3.03 25.31 -15.58
C PHE A 7 -1.50 25.26 -15.69
N ALA A 8 -0.80 25.48 -14.58
CA ALA A 8 0.65 25.36 -14.53
C ALA A 8 1.08 23.88 -14.55
N TYR A 9 2.23 23.59 -15.13
CA TYR A 9 2.89 22.29 -15.00
C TYR A 9 3.52 22.18 -13.62
N TYR A 10 3.53 20.97 -13.06
CA TYR A 10 4.22 20.67 -11.81
C TYR A 10 5.74 20.62 -12.04
N TYR A 11 6.48 21.56 -11.45
CA TYR A 11 7.94 21.62 -11.52
C TYR A 11 8.57 21.12 -10.20
N GLY A 12 9.28 19.99 -10.26
CA GLY A 12 10.22 19.51 -9.22
C GLY A 12 9.70 19.52 -7.78
N ILE A 13 9.88 20.65 -7.09
CA ILE A 13 9.39 20.95 -5.74
C ILE A 13 7.90 20.61 -5.59
N GLU A 14 7.09 20.89 -6.62
CA GLU A 14 5.65 20.68 -6.56
C GLU A 14 5.27 19.19 -6.74
N ALA A 15 6.17 18.35 -7.27
CA ALA A 15 6.02 16.90 -7.23
C ALA A 15 6.42 16.32 -5.87
N GLU A 16 7.44 16.88 -5.22
CA GLU A 16 7.83 16.53 -3.84
C GLU A 16 6.74 16.88 -2.81
N GLN A 17 5.92 17.91 -3.06
CA GLN A 17 4.74 18.22 -2.23
C GLN A 17 3.73 17.06 -2.12
N PHE A 18 3.69 16.16 -3.10
CA PHE A 18 2.84 14.96 -3.08
C PHE A 18 3.58 13.68 -2.64
N ALA A 19 4.84 13.77 -2.20
CA ALA A 19 5.54 12.64 -1.60
C ALA A 19 4.99 12.36 -0.19
N PHE A 20 4.32 11.21 -0.01
CA PHE A 20 3.70 10.84 1.26
C PHE A 20 4.33 9.60 1.89
N TYR A 21 4.65 9.69 3.19
CA TYR A 21 5.03 8.52 3.98
C TYR A 21 3.80 7.67 4.33
N ARG A 22 3.91 6.36 4.10
CA ARG A 22 2.80 5.41 4.25
C ARG A 22 2.85 4.75 5.62
N VAL A 23 1.95 5.14 6.52
CA VAL A 23 1.75 4.46 7.81
C VAL A 23 0.66 3.38 7.65
N PRO A 24 0.94 2.08 7.89
CA PRO A 24 -0.07 1.02 7.81
C PRO A 24 -1.25 1.26 8.76
N ARG A 25 -2.48 1.26 8.21
CA ARG A 25 -3.73 1.47 8.98
C ARG A 25 -3.90 0.49 10.14
N LEU A 26 -3.30 -0.71 10.06
CA LEU A 26 -3.31 -1.72 11.12
C LEU A 26 -2.59 -1.24 12.40
N LEU A 27 -1.50 -0.47 12.28
CA LEU A 27 -0.80 0.10 13.43
C LEU A 27 -1.62 1.17 14.18
N ILE A 28 -2.66 1.70 13.54
CA ILE A 28 -3.58 2.70 14.10
C ILE A 28 -4.84 2.02 14.66
N LYS A 29 -5.38 1.02 13.94
CA LYS A 29 -6.67 0.38 14.26
C LYS A 29 -6.58 -0.82 15.19
N ASP A 30 -5.52 -1.63 15.11
CA ASP A 30 -5.42 -2.87 15.89
C ASP A 30 -5.03 -2.53 17.34
N LYS A 31 -5.73 -3.18 18.29
CA LYS A 31 -5.49 -3.07 19.73
C LYS A 31 -4.05 -3.47 20.10
N ARG A 32 -3.41 -4.37 19.33
CA ARG A 32 -2.02 -4.80 19.53
C ARG A 32 -1.03 -3.62 19.52
N PHE A 33 -1.21 -2.69 18.59
CA PHE A 33 -0.32 -1.52 18.42
C PHE A 33 -0.83 -0.27 19.15
N ARG A 34 -1.86 -0.39 20.00
CA ARG A 34 -2.45 0.76 20.71
C ARG A 34 -1.47 1.45 21.66
N ASN A 35 -0.58 0.68 22.29
CA ASN A 35 0.42 1.18 23.24
C ASN A 35 1.65 1.82 22.57
N LEU A 36 1.76 1.70 21.24
CA LEU A 36 2.86 2.27 20.46
C LEU A 36 2.64 3.77 20.25
N SER A 37 3.66 4.60 20.44
CA SER A 37 3.57 6.05 20.20
C SER A 37 3.26 6.39 18.74
N SER A 38 2.69 7.58 18.49
CA SER A 38 2.47 8.10 17.13
C SER A 38 3.78 8.18 16.34
N ASP A 39 4.84 8.65 16.99
CA ASP A 39 6.17 8.80 16.40
C ASP A 39 6.79 7.44 16.06
N ALA A 40 6.54 6.39 16.85
CA ALA A 40 6.99 5.03 16.52
C ALA A 40 6.20 4.43 15.35
N LYS A 41 4.90 4.73 15.21
CA LYS A 41 4.11 4.35 14.04
C LYS A 41 4.59 5.05 12.77
N LEU A 42 4.98 6.33 12.89
CA LEU A 42 5.58 7.11 11.81
C LEU A 42 6.97 6.58 11.45
N LEU A 43 7.84 6.32 12.43
CA LEU A 43 9.18 5.76 12.23
C LEU A 43 9.13 4.40 11.53
N TYR A 44 8.18 3.53 11.90
CA TYR A 44 7.98 2.27 11.18
C TYR A 44 7.53 2.50 9.73
N GLY A 45 6.69 3.52 9.45
CA GLY A 45 6.35 3.95 8.09
C GLY A 45 7.57 4.42 7.28
N LEU A 46 8.45 5.22 7.89
CA LEU A 46 9.74 5.64 7.30
C LEU A 46 10.63 4.43 7.00
N MET A 47 10.73 3.48 7.95
CA MET A 47 11.52 2.26 7.79
C MET A 47 10.99 1.34 6.69
N LEU A 48 9.66 1.22 6.51
CA LEU A 48 9.06 0.48 5.40
C LEU A 48 9.42 1.07 4.04
N ASP A 49 9.47 2.41 3.93
CA ASP A 49 9.83 3.07 2.68
C ASP A 49 11.32 2.84 2.34
N ARG A 50 12.22 3.01 3.32
CA ARG A 50 13.66 2.67 3.21
C ARG A 50 13.88 1.17 2.90
N MET A 51 13.06 0.27 3.46
CA MET A 51 13.08 -1.17 3.13
C MET A 51 12.67 -1.43 1.69
N SER A 52 11.71 -0.68 1.15
CA SER A 52 11.31 -0.80 -0.27
C SER A 52 12.44 -0.38 -1.22
N LEU A 53 13.26 0.60 -0.84
CA LEU A 53 14.49 0.95 -1.57
C LEU A 53 15.56 -0.15 -1.44
N SER A 54 15.71 -0.75 -0.27
CA SER A 54 16.66 -1.85 -0.04
C SER A 54 16.32 -3.09 -0.89
N MET A 55 15.03 -3.42 -1.03
CA MET A 55 14.56 -4.47 -1.95
C MET A 55 14.90 -4.15 -3.42
N LYS A 56 14.68 -2.91 -3.88
CA LYS A 56 15.02 -2.49 -5.25
C LYS A 56 16.53 -2.55 -5.52
N ASN A 57 17.34 -2.23 -4.50
CA ASN A 57 18.80 -2.20 -4.60
C ASN A 57 19.48 -3.55 -4.33
N GLY A 58 18.71 -4.62 -4.09
CA GLY A 58 19.26 -5.96 -3.79
C GLY A 58 19.99 -6.07 -2.44
N TRP A 59 19.66 -5.21 -1.46
CA TRP A 59 20.26 -5.22 -0.11
C TRP A 59 19.60 -6.31 0.75
N LEU A 60 19.98 -7.55 0.47
CA LEU A 60 19.49 -8.78 1.10
C LEU A 60 20.63 -9.48 1.85
N ASP A 61 20.30 -10.19 2.92
CA ASP A 61 21.26 -11.08 3.60
C ASP A 61 21.29 -12.49 2.99
N GLU A 62 22.12 -13.38 3.55
CA GLU A 62 22.29 -14.77 3.12
C GLU A 62 21.00 -15.61 3.25
N GLU A 63 20.04 -15.17 4.08
CA GLU A 63 18.72 -15.76 4.25
C GLU A 63 17.65 -15.07 3.36
N ASN A 64 18.10 -14.29 2.36
CA ASN A 64 17.26 -13.52 1.43
C ASN A 64 16.34 -12.49 2.12
N ARG A 65 16.72 -12.00 3.31
CA ARG A 65 15.96 -10.98 4.06
C ARG A 65 16.46 -9.58 3.73
N ALA A 66 15.53 -8.70 3.39
CA ALA A 66 15.82 -7.28 3.19
C ALA A 66 16.29 -6.62 4.49
N TYR A 67 17.34 -5.82 4.38
CA TYR A 67 17.88 -5.08 5.51
C TYR A 67 18.09 -3.60 5.17
N ILE A 68 17.91 -2.72 6.16
CA ILE A 68 18.15 -1.29 6.02
C ILE A 68 19.36 -0.86 6.86
N ILE A 69 20.11 0.11 6.34
CA ILE A 69 21.10 0.86 7.11
C ILE A 69 20.49 2.23 7.39
N TYR A 70 20.05 2.44 8.62
CA TYR A 70 19.40 3.67 9.05
C TYR A 70 19.99 4.02 10.43
N THR A 71 20.72 5.13 10.50
CA THR A 71 21.43 5.59 11.70
C THR A 71 20.49 6.33 12.63
N VAL A 72 20.87 6.45 13.91
CA VAL A 72 20.10 7.24 14.89
C VAL A 72 20.07 8.71 14.47
N GLU A 73 21.16 9.20 13.88
CA GLU A 73 21.31 10.55 13.35
C GLU A 73 20.30 10.83 12.24
N ASN A 74 20.17 9.97 11.23
CA ASN A 74 19.19 10.14 10.15
C ASN A 74 17.74 10.05 10.67
N MET A 75 17.46 9.22 11.67
CA MET A 75 16.12 9.13 12.29
C MET A 75 15.77 10.37 13.11
N MET A 76 16.76 11.00 13.74
CA MET A 76 16.56 12.28 14.44
C MET A 76 16.22 13.40 13.47
N GLU A 77 16.83 13.39 12.28
CA GLU A 77 16.54 14.31 11.18
C GLU A 77 15.14 14.06 10.60
N ASP A 78 14.85 12.83 10.14
CA ASP A 78 13.57 12.45 9.52
C ASP A 78 12.35 12.61 10.49
N LEU A 79 12.56 12.51 11.82
CA LEU A 79 11.51 12.73 12.84
C LEU A 79 11.55 14.12 13.51
N GLY A 80 12.58 14.95 13.23
CA GLY A 80 12.79 16.22 13.93
C GLY A 80 12.94 16.10 15.45
N CYS A 81 13.51 15.00 15.98
CA CYS A 81 13.47 14.67 17.40
C CYS A 81 14.86 14.53 18.06
N SER A 82 14.93 14.73 19.38
CA SER A 82 16.19 14.63 20.12
C SER A 82 16.71 13.19 20.22
N LYS A 83 18.04 13.02 20.37
CA LYS A 83 18.68 11.69 20.52
C LYS A 83 18.04 10.78 21.59
N PRO A 84 17.75 11.24 22.83
CA PRO A 84 17.05 10.38 23.80
C PRO A 84 15.61 10.04 23.38
N THR A 85 14.91 10.94 22.70
CA THR A 85 13.57 10.67 22.13
C THR A 85 13.64 9.60 21.04
N CYS A 86 14.54 9.75 20.07
CA CYS A 86 14.75 8.76 19.00
C CYS A 86 15.09 7.37 19.57
N VAL A 87 15.98 7.29 20.56
CA VAL A 87 16.33 6.02 21.22
C VAL A 87 15.16 5.41 22.00
N LYS A 88 14.26 6.23 22.56
CA LYS A 88 13.02 5.73 23.17
C LYS A 88 12.08 5.14 22.12
N ILE A 89 11.79 5.90 21.05
CA ILE A 89 10.92 5.47 19.93
C ILE A 89 11.44 4.16 19.30
N MET A 90 12.75 4.07 19.07
CA MET A 90 13.43 2.87 18.60
C MET A 90 13.16 1.65 19.51
N ARG A 91 13.29 1.82 20.84
CA ARG A 91 13.04 0.75 21.82
C ARG A 91 11.59 0.29 21.88
N GLU A 92 10.62 1.15 21.53
CA GLU A 92 9.20 0.76 21.47
C GLU A 92 8.93 -0.20 20.30
N LEU A 93 9.70 -0.12 19.21
CA LEU A 93 9.60 -0.99 18.03
C LEU A 93 10.43 -2.29 18.15
N ASP A 94 11.52 -2.24 18.91
CA ASP A 94 12.54 -3.30 19.01
C ASP A 94 11.99 -4.65 19.52
N SER A 95 12.65 -5.74 19.15
CA SER A 95 12.33 -7.11 19.57
C SER A 95 12.72 -7.40 21.03
N GLU A 96 13.71 -6.70 21.59
CA GLU A 96 14.16 -6.93 22.98
C GLU A 96 13.22 -6.35 24.05
N LYS A 97 12.60 -5.19 23.77
CA LYS A 97 11.92 -4.34 24.78
C LYS A 97 10.58 -3.77 24.33
N GLY A 98 10.26 -3.90 23.05
CA GLY A 98 9.11 -3.31 22.41
C GLY A 98 8.17 -4.38 21.85
N ILE A 99 7.49 -4.02 20.76
CA ILE A 99 6.49 -4.86 20.11
C ILE A 99 7.07 -5.82 19.06
N GLY A 100 8.39 -5.82 18.83
CA GLY A 100 9.05 -6.73 17.89
C GLY A 100 8.77 -6.46 16.40
N LEU A 101 8.50 -5.20 16.04
CA LEU A 101 8.34 -4.77 14.65
C LEU A 101 9.67 -4.59 13.92
N ILE A 102 10.79 -4.47 14.66
CA ILE A 102 12.14 -4.41 14.09
C ILE A 102 13.11 -5.30 14.88
N GLU A 103 14.21 -5.67 14.24
CA GLU A 103 15.34 -6.36 14.85
C GLU A 103 16.65 -5.71 14.42
N LYS A 104 17.58 -5.55 15.36
CA LYS A 104 18.82 -4.80 15.14
C LYS A 104 20.05 -5.70 15.32
N LYS A 105 20.84 -5.88 14.27
CA LYS A 105 22.11 -6.64 14.32
C LYS A 105 23.31 -5.68 14.23
N ARG A 106 24.21 -5.73 15.23
CA ARG A 106 25.45 -4.95 15.24
C ARG A 106 26.50 -5.59 14.32
N ARG A 107 27.19 -4.78 13.51
CA ARG A 107 28.24 -5.23 12.56
C ARG A 107 29.69 -5.10 13.06
N GLY A 108 29.89 -4.64 14.29
CA GLY A 108 31.22 -4.42 14.84
C GLY A 108 31.91 -3.14 14.35
N LEU A 109 33.22 -3.05 14.61
CA LEU A 109 34.08 -1.85 14.51
C LEU A 109 33.71 -0.87 13.39
N GLY A 110 33.20 0.30 13.79
CA GLY A 110 32.97 1.48 12.93
C GLY A 110 31.83 1.37 11.91
N LYS A 111 31.21 0.21 11.71
CA LYS A 111 30.14 0.03 10.71
C LYS A 111 28.78 0.35 11.34
N PRO A 112 27.88 1.08 10.64
CA PRO A 112 26.53 1.30 11.14
C PRO A 112 25.78 -0.02 11.24
N ASP A 113 24.91 -0.08 12.25
CA ASP A 113 24.09 -1.24 12.57
C ASP A 113 23.10 -1.56 11.43
N ILE A 114 22.79 -2.85 11.27
CA ILE A 114 21.74 -3.31 10.35
C ILE A 114 20.42 -3.42 11.09
N ILE A 115 19.33 -2.97 10.46
CA ILE A 115 17.96 -3.11 10.95
C ILE A 115 17.16 -3.97 9.96
N TYR A 116 16.47 -4.98 10.49
CA TYR A 116 15.49 -5.79 9.78
C TYR A 116 14.09 -5.33 10.18
N VAL A 117 13.23 -5.08 9.20
CA VAL A 117 11.84 -4.63 9.42
C VAL A 117 10.92 -5.84 9.31
N LYS A 118 10.23 -6.19 10.40
CA LYS A 118 9.37 -7.38 10.49
C LYS A 118 7.95 -7.08 10.04
N ASN A 119 7.27 -8.09 9.50
CA ASN A 119 5.86 -7.99 9.07
C ASN A 119 4.91 -8.09 10.27
N PHE A 120 4.03 -7.09 10.43
CA PHE A 120 3.02 -7.02 11.49
C PHE A 120 1.89 -8.06 11.41
N SER A 121 1.81 -8.86 10.33
CA SER A 121 0.68 -9.77 10.06
C SER A 121 0.81 -11.17 10.67
N ALA A 122 2.02 -11.57 11.07
CA ALA A 122 2.29 -12.92 11.58
C ALA A 122 2.63 -12.89 13.08
N PRO A 123 1.89 -13.59 13.96
CA PRO A 123 2.50 -14.06 15.20
C PRO A 123 3.59 -15.08 14.81
N ALA A 124 4.83 -14.88 15.28
CA ALA A 124 5.88 -15.85 15.03
C ALA A 124 5.49 -17.19 15.69
N GLU A 125 5.55 -18.27 14.91
CA GLU A 125 5.45 -19.62 15.46
C GLU A 125 6.65 -19.83 16.39
N THR A 126 6.37 -20.13 17.67
CA THR A 126 7.42 -20.50 18.61
C THR A 126 8.04 -21.81 18.17
N PRO A 127 9.38 -21.93 18.11
CA PRO A 127 10.02 -23.19 17.77
C PRO A 127 9.66 -24.23 18.84
N VAL A 128 8.95 -25.27 18.42
CA VAL A 128 8.67 -26.44 19.26
C VAL A 128 9.88 -27.35 19.20
N GLU A 129 10.40 -27.74 20.36
CA GLU A 129 11.57 -28.61 20.47
C GLU A 129 11.30 -29.99 19.84
N GLU A 130 12.30 -30.54 19.15
CA GLU A 130 12.20 -31.83 18.49
C GLU A 130 12.09 -32.98 19.51
N ALA A 131 11.04 -33.79 19.40
CA ALA A 131 11.01 -35.15 19.93
C ALA A 131 10.71 -36.09 18.75
N ALA A 132 11.60 -37.03 18.49
CA ALA A 132 11.64 -37.78 17.24
C ALA A 132 10.61 -38.91 17.17
N GLU A 133 10.02 -39.11 15.99
CA GLU A 133 9.64 -40.44 15.47
C GLU A 133 9.57 -40.41 13.93
N LYS A 134 10.12 -41.45 13.28
CA LYS A 134 9.98 -41.74 11.83
C LYS A 134 9.05 -42.96 11.70
N PRO A 135 8.22 -43.08 10.64
CA PRO A 135 8.73 -43.71 9.40
C PRO A 135 8.17 -43.20 8.05
N ASP A 136 9.05 -43.31 7.04
CA ASP A 136 8.87 -43.84 5.68
C ASP A 136 7.96 -43.19 4.59
N ASN A 137 8.68 -42.46 3.71
CA ASN A 137 8.66 -42.60 2.23
C ASN A 137 7.53 -41.88 1.41
N PRO A 138 7.69 -41.67 0.09
CA PRO A 138 8.27 -40.39 -0.36
C PRO A 138 7.44 -39.65 -1.43
N GLY A 139 7.56 -38.32 -1.46
CA GLY A 139 7.12 -37.52 -2.60
C GLY A 139 6.74 -36.09 -2.26
N ILE A 140 6.92 -35.20 -3.25
CA ILE A 140 6.52 -33.78 -3.27
C ILE A 140 7.46 -32.83 -2.49
N SER A 141 8.21 -32.06 -3.27
CA SER A 141 8.99 -30.89 -2.85
C SER A 141 8.09 -29.77 -2.31
N PRO A 142 8.48 -29.05 -1.24
CA PRO A 142 7.67 -27.95 -0.72
C PRO A 142 7.83 -26.68 -1.57
N GLU A 143 6.80 -26.36 -2.34
CA GLU A 143 6.65 -25.05 -2.98
C GLU A 143 6.49 -23.94 -1.92
N VAL A 144 7.17 -22.81 -2.13
CA VAL A 144 7.16 -21.68 -1.21
C VAL A 144 5.77 -21.03 -1.17
N LYS A 145 5.09 -21.15 -0.02
CA LYS A 145 3.74 -20.61 0.19
C LYS A 145 3.73 -19.08 0.18
N ASN A 146 3.25 -18.50 -0.91
CA ASN A 146 2.82 -17.09 -0.96
C ASN A 146 1.58 -16.86 -0.07
N LEU A 147 1.83 -16.49 1.18
CA LEU A 147 0.90 -15.76 2.06
C LEU A 147 1.44 -14.31 2.10
N TYR A 148 0.68 -13.23 1.97
CA TYR A 148 -0.62 -12.92 2.57
C TYR A 148 -1.44 -11.97 1.68
N PHE A 149 -2.77 -12.13 1.64
CA PHE A 149 -3.76 -11.04 1.76
C PHE A 149 -5.16 -11.66 1.91
N LYS A 150 -5.64 -11.80 3.15
CA LYS A 150 -6.99 -12.35 3.41
C LYS A 150 -8.04 -11.25 3.28
N LYS A 151 -8.86 -11.36 2.21
CA LYS A 151 -10.01 -10.51 1.90
C LYS A 151 -11.02 -10.52 3.07
N GLU A 152 -11.26 -9.36 3.69
CA GLU A 152 -12.42 -9.20 4.57
C GLU A 152 -13.71 -9.16 3.73
N ARG A 153 -14.75 -9.83 4.23
CA ARG A 153 -16.05 -9.96 3.57
C ARG A 153 -16.99 -8.90 4.13
N ASN A 154 -17.42 -7.97 3.28
CA ASN A 154 -18.58 -7.13 3.61
C ASN A 154 -19.83 -8.01 3.62
N PHE A 155 -20.43 -8.20 4.79
CA PHE A 155 -21.77 -8.78 4.90
C PHE A 155 -22.80 -7.66 4.87
N THR A 156 -23.53 -7.57 3.77
CA THR A 156 -24.82 -6.86 3.70
C THR A 156 -25.90 -7.72 4.35
N SER A 157 -26.59 -7.15 5.34
CA SER A 157 -27.87 -7.62 5.87
C SER A 157 -28.51 -6.43 6.58
N GLY A 158 -29.81 -6.13 6.45
CA GLY A 158 -30.91 -6.99 6.02
C GLY A 158 -31.94 -7.02 7.15
N SER A 159 -32.92 -6.12 7.06
CA SER A 159 -33.82 -5.71 8.15
C SER A 159 -34.63 -6.82 8.83
N LYS A 160 -34.66 -6.77 10.17
CA LYS A 160 -35.72 -7.13 11.15
C LYS A 160 -35.16 -6.82 12.56
N GLY A 161 -35.89 -6.34 13.56
CA GLY A 161 -37.30 -5.95 13.62
C GLY A 161 -37.85 -6.14 15.03
N ILE A 162 -37.84 -5.07 15.85
CA ILE A 162 -38.65 -4.86 17.08
C ILE A 162 -38.45 -5.85 18.25
N GLU A 163 -37.94 -5.37 19.39
CA GLU A 163 -38.62 -5.51 20.70
C GLU A 163 -38.06 -4.52 21.75
N LEU A 164 -38.94 -3.94 22.57
CA LEU A 164 -38.64 -2.99 23.66
C LEU A 164 -39.15 -3.59 24.97
N LEU A 165 -38.31 -3.60 26.02
CA LEU A 165 -38.69 -3.78 27.43
C LEU A 165 -37.41 -3.54 28.27
N GLU A 166 -37.40 -2.94 29.46
CA GLU A 166 -38.30 -1.97 30.10
C GLU A 166 -37.47 -1.27 31.21
N VAL A 167 -37.83 -0.04 31.59
CA VAL A 167 -37.08 0.69 32.64
C VAL A 167 -37.50 0.22 34.03
N LYS A 168 -36.53 0.07 34.94
CA LYS A 168 -36.78 0.18 36.39
C LYS A 168 -35.80 1.15 37.03
N GLU A 169 -36.31 2.32 37.35
CA GLU A 169 -35.72 3.23 38.33
C GLU A 169 -36.02 2.71 39.75
N THR A 170 -35.13 3.01 40.71
CA THR A 170 -35.49 3.19 42.11
C THR A 170 -34.59 4.25 42.73
N ASP A 171 -35.20 5.26 43.35
CA ASP A 171 -34.55 6.37 44.06
C ASP A 171 -33.76 5.94 45.31
N ALA A 172 -32.84 6.80 45.77
CA ALA A 172 -33.04 7.58 47.01
C ALA A 172 -31.80 8.40 47.42
N GLN A 173 -32.04 9.64 47.85
CA GLN A 173 -31.04 10.56 48.39
C GLN A 173 -30.63 10.21 49.83
N LYS A 174 -29.39 10.59 50.24
CA LYS A 174 -29.20 11.51 51.39
C LYS A 174 -27.75 11.96 51.61
N GLU A 175 -27.62 13.26 51.88
CA GLU A 175 -26.38 13.95 52.26
C GLU A 175 -25.94 13.66 53.71
N ARG A 176 -24.68 13.99 54.03
CA ARG A 176 -24.36 14.79 55.24
C ARG A 176 -22.96 15.42 55.20
N ASN A 177 -22.88 16.71 55.52
CA ASN A 177 -21.65 17.51 55.60
C ASN A 177 -20.97 17.43 56.97
N PHE A 178 -19.67 17.80 57.04
CA PHE A 178 -19.04 18.33 58.26
C PHE A 178 -18.04 19.45 57.94
N THR A 179 -17.99 20.47 58.81
CA THR A 179 -17.25 21.73 58.64
C THR A 179 -16.42 22.09 59.87
N SER A 180 -15.21 22.64 59.66
CA SER A 180 -14.45 23.49 60.62
C SER A 180 -13.30 24.19 59.85
N ARG A 181 -13.19 25.54 59.69
CA ARG A 181 -13.21 26.69 60.64
C ARG A 181 -11.94 26.72 61.51
N GLY A 182 -11.10 27.77 61.59
CA GLY A 182 -10.95 29.09 60.91
C GLY A 182 -9.44 29.49 60.87
N LYS A 183 -8.93 30.73 60.84
CA LYS A 183 -9.43 32.13 60.85
C LYS A 183 -8.32 33.05 60.24
N GLU A 184 -8.60 33.94 59.28
CA GLU A 184 -8.90 35.40 59.36
C GLU A 184 -7.74 36.40 59.52
N ASN A 185 -7.48 37.21 58.48
CA ASN A 185 -7.54 38.69 58.53
C ASN A 185 -7.54 39.30 57.09
N TYR A 186 -8.41 40.27 56.83
CA TYR A 186 -8.68 40.97 55.54
C TYR A 186 -8.37 42.50 55.70
N PRO A 187 -8.72 43.46 54.78
CA PRO A 187 -9.21 43.46 53.37
C PRO A 187 -8.38 44.42 52.44
N ALA A 188 -8.71 44.80 51.19
CA ALA A 188 -9.45 44.22 50.04
C ALA A 188 -9.29 45.10 48.77
N LYS A 189 -9.34 44.49 47.57
CA LYS A 189 -9.91 44.97 46.28
C LYS A 189 -9.55 43.96 45.17
N VAL A 190 -10.32 42.89 44.98
CA VAL A 190 -11.58 42.81 44.19
C VAL A 190 -11.38 43.09 42.70
N LYS A 191 -11.27 42.01 41.91
CA LYS A 191 -12.06 41.75 40.70
C LYS A 191 -11.94 40.27 40.30
N ASP A 192 -13.02 39.56 40.59
CA ASP A 192 -13.28 38.13 40.40
C ASP A 192 -13.83 37.84 38.98
N PHE A 193 -13.98 36.62 38.43
CA PHE A 193 -13.48 35.26 38.72
C PHE A 193 -13.62 34.45 37.39
N SER A 194 -12.95 33.30 37.28
CA SER A 194 -13.17 32.27 36.24
C SER A 194 -13.42 30.91 36.93
N PRO A 195 -13.77 29.82 36.23
CA PRO A 195 -14.74 29.60 35.15
C PRO A 195 -15.80 28.53 35.57
N ASN A 196 -16.70 28.05 34.68
CA ASN A 196 -17.32 26.73 34.88
C ASN A 196 -17.76 26.03 33.58
N TYR A 197 -17.74 24.68 33.60
CA TYR A 197 -18.42 23.78 32.66
C TYR A 197 -19.77 23.35 33.26
N THR A 198 -20.83 23.32 32.47
CA THR A 198 -22.06 22.56 32.79
C THR A 198 -22.77 22.11 31.52
N ASP A 199 -23.25 20.86 31.54
CA ASP A 199 -23.98 20.20 30.46
C ASP A 199 -25.47 20.62 30.34
N TYR A 200 -26.03 20.35 29.16
CA TYR A 200 -27.45 20.22 28.76
C TYR A 200 -28.60 20.67 29.71
N ASN A 201 -29.58 21.41 29.16
CA ASN A 201 -30.91 20.82 28.85
C ASN A 201 -31.89 21.72 28.05
N GLN A 202 -32.51 21.11 27.03
CA GLN A 202 -33.90 21.21 26.53
C GLN A 202 -34.66 22.56 26.43
N THR A 203 -35.17 22.87 25.23
CA THR A 203 -36.64 23.05 25.02
C THR A 203 -37.04 22.90 23.53
N ASP A 204 -38.33 22.64 23.30
CA ASP A 204 -38.94 22.16 22.04
C ASP A 204 -39.10 23.17 20.88
N ARG A 205 -39.40 22.61 19.67
CA ARG A 205 -40.31 23.09 18.59
C ARG A 205 -40.38 24.61 18.31
N ASN A 206 -40.27 25.12 17.07
CA ASN A 206 -40.77 24.60 15.80
C ASN A 206 -40.19 25.38 14.59
N GLN A 207 -40.08 24.70 13.44
CA GLN A 207 -40.12 25.17 12.03
C GLN A 207 -39.99 26.68 11.69
N ILE A 208 -39.05 27.01 10.78
CA ILE A 208 -39.23 27.86 9.57
C ILE A 208 -38.12 27.49 8.54
N ASN A 209 -38.43 27.58 7.25
CA ASN A 209 -37.66 27.02 6.12
C ASN A 209 -36.26 27.64 5.91
N PRO A 210 -35.24 26.84 5.50
CA PRO A 210 -34.13 27.33 4.69
C PRO A 210 -34.63 27.67 3.28
N ILE A 211 -34.38 28.90 2.83
CA ILE A 211 -34.75 29.36 1.49
C ILE A 211 -33.87 28.68 0.43
N ASN A 212 -34.51 28.08 -0.57
CA ASN A 212 -33.87 27.48 -1.73
C ASN A 212 -33.45 28.54 -2.76
N PRO A 213 -32.17 28.67 -3.14
CA PRO A 213 -31.75 29.33 -4.37
C PRO A 213 -31.84 28.33 -5.53
N SER A 214 -32.95 28.45 -6.28
CA SER A 214 -33.12 28.14 -7.70
C SER A 214 -32.15 27.15 -8.38
N TRP A 215 -32.73 26.07 -8.88
CA TRP A 215 -32.15 25.17 -9.88
C TRP A 215 -31.52 25.93 -11.06
N GLN A 216 -30.19 25.92 -11.13
CA GLN A 216 -29.45 25.84 -12.40
C GLN A 216 -28.63 24.56 -12.35
N GLN A 217 -28.63 23.82 -13.46
CA GLN A 217 -28.05 22.48 -13.53
C GLN A 217 -26.53 22.54 -13.37
N ALA A 218 -26.03 22.19 -12.18
CA ALA A 218 -24.66 21.76 -12.02
C ALA A 218 -24.57 20.29 -12.46
N GLU A 219 -24.01 20.07 -13.66
CA GLU A 219 -23.55 18.76 -14.11
C GLU A 219 -22.64 18.12 -13.03
N PRO A 220 -22.70 16.79 -12.82
CA PRO A 220 -22.02 16.17 -11.69
C PRO A 220 -20.49 16.21 -11.87
N GLU A 221 -19.79 16.77 -10.87
CA GLU A 221 -18.32 16.90 -10.77
C GLU A 221 -17.54 15.55 -10.82
N THR A 222 -18.24 14.43 -11.01
CA THR A 222 -17.70 13.08 -11.14
C THR A 222 -16.86 12.83 -12.39
N GLY A 223 -16.93 13.69 -13.41
CA GLY A 223 -16.13 13.55 -14.64
C GLY A 223 -14.65 13.89 -14.44
N ILE A 224 -14.38 14.96 -13.68
CA ILE A 224 -13.02 15.50 -13.47
C ILE A 224 -12.18 14.54 -12.63
N ASP A 225 -12.73 14.02 -11.54
CA ASP A 225 -12.08 13.04 -10.65
C ASP A 225 -11.73 11.73 -11.39
N ARG A 226 -12.66 11.19 -12.19
CA ARG A 226 -12.39 9.99 -13.02
C ARG A 226 -11.31 10.23 -14.08
N MET A 227 -11.29 11.42 -14.69
CA MET A 227 -10.27 11.78 -15.68
C MET A 227 -8.91 11.94 -15.02
N MET A 228 -8.84 12.55 -13.84
CA MET A 228 -7.61 12.65 -13.03
C MET A 228 -7.10 11.25 -12.59
N GLU A 229 -8.00 10.35 -12.18
CA GLU A 229 -7.66 8.97 -11.81
C GLU A 229 -7.11 8.18 -13.01
N ALA A 230 -7.73 8.32 -14.19
CA ALA A 230 -7.28 7.68 -15.44
C ALA A 230 -5.91 8.20 -15.89
N SER A 231 -5.72 9.52 -15.94
CA SER A 231 -4.43 10.14 -16.29
C SER A 231 -3.30 9.67 -15.37
N ARG A 232 -3.57 9.54 -14.05
CA ARG A 232 -2.57 9.01 -13.10
C ARG A 232 -2.19 7.56 -13.43
N TYR A 233 -3.14 6.69 -13.81
CA TYR A 233 -2.80 5.32 -14.20
C TYR A 233 -2.03 5.26 -15.53
N MET A 234 -2.37 6.09 -16.51
CA MET A 234 -1.61 6.19 -17.76
C MET A 234 -0.16 6.61 -17.51
N GLU A 235 0.06 7.60 -16.65
CA GLU A 235 1.40 8.10 -16.30
C GLU A 235 2.22 7.07 -15.52
N MET A 236 1.59 6.34 -14.60
CA MET A 236 2.22 5.20 -13.92
C MET A 236 2.64 4.11 -14.91
N VAL A 237 1.79 3.78 -15.89
CA VAL A 237 2.13 2.78 -16.92
C VAL A 237 3.27 3.28 -17.80
N ARG A 238 3.20 4.52 -18.32
CA ARG A 238 4.29 5.18 -19.08
C ARG A 238 5.64 5.03 -18.38
N THR A 239 5.68 5.46 -17.11
CA THR A 239 6.89 5.44 -16.29
C THR A 239 7.41 4.02 -16.11
N ASN A 240 6.53 3.06 -15.78
CA ASN A 240 6.93 1.68 -15.52
C ASN A 240 7.46 0.97 -16.78
N ILE A 241 6.93 1.28 -17.97
CA ILE A 241 7.38 0.70 -19.25
C ILE A 241 8.46 1.52 -19.96
N GLU A 242 8.93 2.62 -19.35
CA GLU A 242 9.95 3.51 -19.92
C GLU A 242 9.54 4.06 -21.31
N TYR A 243 8.24 4.32 -21.48
CA TYR A 243 7.58 4.56 -22.77
C TYR A 243 8.29 5.60 -23.64
N GLU A 244 8.68 6.74 -23.04
CA GLU A 244 9.38 7.83 -23.70
C GLU A 244 10.71 7.40 -24.33
N LEU A 245 11.46 6.45 -23.73
CA LEU A 245 12.72 5.96 -24.29
C LEU A 245 12.48 5.16 -25.57
N TYR A 246 11.50 4.24 -25.53
CA TYR A 246 11.14 3.40 -26.68
C TYR A 246 10.46 4.19 -27.81
N MET A 247 9.83 5.32 -27.50
CA MET A 247 9.20 6.20 -28.50
C MET A 247 10.13 7.24 -29.13
N GLN A 248 11.35 7.44 -28.61
CA GLN A 248 12.32 8.40 -29.15
C GLN A 248 12.80 8.02 -30.55
N ASP A 249 13.13 6.75 -30.77
CA ASP A 249 13.56 6.27 -32.08
C ASP A 249 12.35 6.02 -32.99
N LYS A 250 12.25 6.81 -34.06
CA LYS A 250 11.19 6.69 -35.07
C LYS A 250 11.45 5.57 -36.08
N GLN A 251 12.63 4.96 -36.08
CA GLN A 251 13.02 3.88 -36.98
C GLN A 251 12.97 2.49 -36.31
N TRP A 252 12.72 2.43 -35.00
CA TRP A 252 12.58 1.15 -34.30
C TRP A 252 11.35 0.38 -34.80
N ALA A 253 11.59 -0.82 -35.33
CA ALA A 253 10.57 -1.61 -36.04
C ALA A 253 9.33 -1.95 -35.20
N ASP A 254 9.53 -2.21 -33.90
CA ASP A 254 8.44 -2.63 -33.00
C ASP A 254 7.75 -1.45 -32.30
N ARG A 255 8.09 -0.21 -32.65
CA ARG A 255 7.56 1.01 -32.03
C ARG A 255 6.04 1.04 -32.00
N ASP A 256 5.40 0.74 -33.12
CA ASP A 256 3.94 0.80 -33.22
C ASP A 256 3.28 -0.34 -32.44
N LEU A 257 3.86 -1.54 -32.45
CA LEU A 257 3.38 -2.67 -31.64
C LEU A 257 3.57 -2.42 -30.12
N PHE A 258 4.68 -1.82 -29.70
CA PHE A 258 4.91 -1.43 -28.31
C PHE A 258 3.88 -0.38 -27.85
N HIS A 259 3.52 0.55 -28.74
CA HIS A 259 2.45 1.51 -28.50
C HIS A 259 1.07 0.82 -28.38
N GLU A 260 0.73 -0.13 -29.25
CA GLU A 260 -0.51 -0.92 -29.14
C GLU A 260 -0.59 -1.69 -27.80
N LEU A 261 0.53 -2.28 -27.34
CA LEU A 261 0.59 -2.93 -26.03
C LEU A 261 0.40 -1.94 -24.88
N TYR A 262 1.00 -0.74 -24.95
CA TYR A 262 0.76 0.34 -23.99
C TYR A 262 -0.72 0.75 -23.93
N GLU A 263 -1.37 0.95 -25.08
CA GLU A 263 -2.80 1.30 -25.13
C GLU A 263 -3.68 0.19 -24.55
N ALA A 264 -3.37 -1.08 -24.86
CA ALA A 264 -4.06 -2.24 -24.30
C ALA A 264 -3.94 -2.32 -22.77
N ILE A 265 -2.78 -1.98 -22.20
CA ILE A 265 -2.58 -1.89 -20.74
C ILE A 265 -3.43 -0.75 -20.18
N CYS A 266 -3.36 0.44 -20.79
CA CYS A 266 -4.10 1.62 -20.36
C CYS A 266 -5.62 1.39 -20.34
N GLU A 267 -6.19 0.73 -21.34
CA GLU A 267 -7.62 0.39 -21.37
C GLU A 267 -8.03 -0.48 -20.16
N ILE A 268 -7.23 -1.48 -19.82
CA ILE A 268 -7.49 -2.35 -18.67
C ILE A 268 -7.41 -1.58 -17.35
N VAL A 269 -6.38 -0.76 -17.14
CA VAL A 269 -6.18 -0.11 -15.83
C VAL A 269 -7.10 1.09 -15.60
N CYS A 270 -7.54 1.78 -16.66
CA CYS A 270 -8.38 2.98 -16.56
C CYS A 270 -9.89 2.66 -16.47
N ILE A 271 -10.38 1.63 -17.18
CA ILE A 271 -11.82 1.34 -17.23
C ILE A 271 -12.21 0.38 -16.09
N LYS A 272 -12.90 0.89 -15.07
CA LYS A 272 -13.45 0.07 -13.97
C LYS A 272 -14.49 -0.92 -14.51
N ARG A 273 -14.32 -2.20 -14.16
CA ARG A 273 -15.17 -3.35 -14.53
C ARG A 273 -15.39 -4.23 -13.29
N GLU A 274 -16.30 -5.20 -13.34
CA GLU A 274 -16.46 -6.19 -12.26
C GLU A 274 -15.48 -7.37 -12.46
N SER A 275 -15.48 -7.93 -13.66
CA SER A 275 -14.56 -8.98 -14.12
C SER A 275 -13.88 -8.61 -15.45
N VAL A 276 -12.81 -9.32 -15.78
CA VAL A 276 -12.13 -9.27 -17.08
C VAL A 276 -11.77 -10.69 -17.50
N ARG A 277 -12.11 -11.06 -18.74
CA ARG A 277 -11.76 -12.37 -19.30
C ARG A 277 -10.35 -12.36 -19.88
N ILE A 278 -9.49 -13.26 -19.40
CA ILE A 278 -8.09 -13.41 -19.80
C ILE A 278 -7.81 -14.90 -20.06
N GLY A 279 -7.22 -15.26 -21.20
CA GLY A 279 -6.94 -16.67 -21.52
C GLY A 279 -8.17 -17.59 -21.64
N GLY A 280 -9.38 -17.02 -21.71
CA GLY A 280 -10.65 -17.76 -21.69
C GLY A 280 -11.39 -17.71 -20.35
N GLU A 281 -10.67 -17.48 -19.25
CA GLU A 281 -11.17 -17.49 -17.86
C GLU A 281 -11.52 -16.08 -17.35
N ASP A 282 -12.54 -15.97 -16.51
CA ASP A 282 -12.97 -14.70 -15.92
C ASP A 282 -12.29 -14.42 -14.58
N TYR A 283 -11.56 -13.30 -14.51
CA TYR A 283 -10.85 -12.85 -13.31
C TYR A 283 -11.50 -11.60 -12.69
N PRO A 284 -11.44 -11.43 -11.35
CA PRO A 284 -11.84 -10.18 -10.70
C PRO A 284 -11.02 -8.99 -11.24
N TYR A 285 -11.69 -7.89 -11.60
CA TYR A 285 -11.06 -6.72 -12.23
C TYR A 285 -9.83 -6.21 -11.47
N GLU A 286 -9.94 -6.03 -10.15
CA GLU A 286 -8.86 -5.51 -9.30
C GLU A 286 -7.61 -6.40 -9.31
N LEU A 287 -7.75 -7.72 -9.47
CA LEU A 287 -6.61 -8.63 -9.60
C LEU A 287 -5.88 -8.44 -10.93
N VAL A 288 -6.62 -8.30 -12.03
CA VAL A 288 -6.07 -8.06 -13.36
C VAL A 288 -5.40 -6.69 -13.39
N LYS A 289 -6.07 -5.65 -12.91
CA LYS A 289 -5.51 -4.29 -12.77
C LYS A 289 -4.21 -4.27 -11.98
N ALA A 290 -4.16 -4.93 -10.81
CA ALA A 290 -2.98 -4.98 -9.97
C ALA A 290 -1.80 -5.77 -10.58
N LYS A 291 -2.05 -6.67 -11.54
CA LYS A 291 -1.01 -7.31 -12.37
C LYS A 291 -0.55 -6.42 -13.50
N PHE A 292 -1.47 -5.83 -14.27
CA PHE A 292 -1.15 -4.95 -15.39
C PHE A 292 -0.36 -3.69 -14.95
N LEU A 293 -0.67 -3.12 -13.78
CA LEU A 293 0.10 -2.01 -13.19
C LEU A 293 1.54 -2.37 -12.75
N LYS A 294 1.95 -3.65 -12.82
CA LYS A 294 3.33 -4.11 -12.53
C LYS A 294 4.13 -4.43 -13.78
N LEU A 295 3.55 -4.28 -14.98
CA LEU A 295 4.28 -4.46 -16.23
C LEU A 295 5.35 -3.38 -16.40
N ASN A 296 6.42 -3.74 -17.10
CA ASN A 296 7.57 -2.88 -17.39
C ASN A 296 8.09 -3.16 -18.81
N SER A 297 9.09 -2.40 -19.26
CA SER A 297 9.67 -2.49 -20.60
C SER A 297 10.05 -3.93 -20.99
N SER A 298 10.74 -4.65 -20.11
CA SER A 298 11.14 -6.05 -20.34
C SER A 298 9.96 -6.98 -20.63
N HIS A 299 8.84 -6.82 -19.90
CA HIS A 299 7.64 -7.63 -20.15
C HIS A 299 7.01 -7.34 -21.52
N LEU A 300 7.04 -6.08 -21.99
CA LEU A 300 6.50 -5.73 -23.31
C LEU A 300 7.41 -6.27 -24.43
N LEU A 301 8.74 -6.15 -24.29
CA LEU A 301 9.70 -6.74 -25.24
C LEU A 301 9.57 -8.27 -25.33
N TYR A 302 9.34 -8.94 -24.19
CA TYR A 302 9.04 -10.38 -24.17
C TYR A 302 7.76 -10.71 -24.96
N VAL A 303 6.67 -9.95 -24.76
CA VAL A 303 5.41 -10.15 -25.51
C VAL A 303 5.60 -9.89 -27.00
N ILE A 304 6.36 -8.86 -27.39
CA ILE A 304 6.73 -8.58 -28.79
C ILE A 304 7.48 -9.78 -29.40
N GLY A 305 8.47 -10.33 -28.69
CA GLY A 305 9.20 -11.53 -29.12
C GLY A 305 8.27 -12.73 -29.33
N CYS A 306 7.35 -12.99 -28.38
CA CYS A 306 6.34 -14.04 -28.53
C CYS A 306 5.41 -13.79 -29.73
N MET A 307 5.04 -12.54 -30.01
CA MET A 307 4.18 -12.20 -31.16
C MET A 307 4.90 -12.44 -32.48
N HIS A 308 6.18 -12.07 -32.62
CA HIS A 308 6.99 -12.37 -33.81
C HIS A 308 7.22 -13.86 -34.03
N ALA A 309 7.40 -14.64 -32.95
CA ALA A 309 7.53 -16.09 -33.01
C ALA A 309 6.19 -16.81 -33.35
N THR A 310 5.05 -16.13 -33.30
CA THR A 310 3.73 -16.74 -33.53
C THR A 310 3.45 -16.91 -35.02
N THR A 311 3.65 -18.13 -35.53
CA THR A 311 3.39 -18.48 -36.94
C THR A 311 1.92 -18.84 -37.22
N THR A 312 1.10 -19.06 -36.19
CA THR A 312 -0.32 -19.44 -36.33
C THR A 312 -1.23 -18.22 -36.45
N LYS A 313 -2.29 -18.33 -37.26
CA LYS A 313 -3.24 -17.22 -37.45
C LYS A 313 -4.01 -16.91 -36.16
N ILE A 314 -3.73 -15.76 -35.56
CA ILE A 314 -4.47 -15.23 -34.41
C ILE A 314 -5.84 -14.70 -34.86
N SER A 315 -6.93 -15.27 -34.34
CA SER A 315 -8.30 -14.86 -34.69
C SER A 315 -8.81 -13.66 -33.89
N ASN A 316 -8.28 -13.43 -32.69
CA ASN A 316 -8.59 -12.29 -31.83
C ASN A 316 -7.29 -11.73 -31.24
N ILE A 317 -6.69 -10.78 -31.96
CA ILE A 317 -5.39 -10.20 -31.61
C ILE A 317 -5.39 -9.54 -30.23
N LYS A 318 -6.46 -8.82 -29.88
CA LYS A 318 -6.58 -8.15 -28.57
C LYS A 318 -6.67 -9.14 -27.41
N ALA A 319 -7.44 -10.22 -27.54
CA ALA A 319 -7.49 -11.26 -26.51
C ALA A 319 -6.14 -11.98 -26.35
N TYR A 320 -5.41 -12.19 -27.46
CA TYR A 320 -4.05 -12.74 -27.42
C TYR A 320 -3.08 -11.81 -26.68
N MET A 321 -2.99 -10.53 -27.07
CA MET A 321 -2.13 -9.52 -26.42
C MET A 321 -2.41 -9.41 -24.93
N LEU A 322 -3.69 -9.29 -24.51
CA LEU A 322 -4.05 -9.21 -23.10
C LEU A 322 -3.67 -10.48 -22.31
N THR A 323 -3.74 -11.65 -22.94
CA THR A 323 -3.35 -12.93 -22.30
C THR A 323 -1.83 -13.04 -22.17
N ALA A 324 -1.08 -12.64 -23.21
CA ALA A 324 0.38 -12.60 -23.19
C ALA A 324 0.89 -11.61 -22.12
N LEU A 325 0.37 -10.37 -22.11
CA LEU A 325 0.70 -9.35 -21.11
C LEU A 325 0.40 -9.81 -19.67
N TYR A 326 -0.74 -10.44 -19.42
CA TYR A 326 -1.10 -10.93 -18.08
C TYR A 326 -0.18 -12.04 -17.55
N ASN A 327 0.37 -12.85 -18.46
CA ASN A 327 1.24 -13.98 -18.13
C ASN A 327 2.74 -13.62 -18.12
N ALA A 328 3.14 -12.56 -18.82
CA ALA A 328 4.55 -12.17 -18.99
C ALA A 328 5.39 -12.16 -17.70
N PRO A 329 4.94 -11.59 -16.55
CA PRO A 329 5.74 -11.60 -15.32
C PRO A 329 5.98 -12.99 -14.70
N ILE A 330 5.26 -14.01 -15.17
CA ILE A 330 5.38 -15.40 -14.70
C ILE A 330 6.18 -16.24 -15.69
N THR A 331 5.98 -16.05 -17.00
CA THR A 331 6.56 -16.91 -18.05
C THR A 331 7.90 -16.42 -18.58
N MET A 332 8.17 -15.11 -18.57
CA MET A 332 9.35 -14.48 -19.20
C MET A 332 10.69 -15.08 -18.74
N ASN A 333 10.89 -15.25 -17.43
CA ASN A 333 12.14 -15.77 -16.89
C ASN A 333 12.43 -17.21 -17.34
N HIS A 334 11.39 -18.06 -17.36
CA HIS A 334 11.56 -19.45 -17.76
C HIS A 334 11.76 -19.58 -19.28
N TYR A 335 11.05 -18.76 -20.06
CA TYR A 335 11.20 -18.69 -21.51
C TYR A 335 12.66 -18.40 -21.91
N TYR A 336 13.27 -17.33 -21.39
CA TYR A 336 14.67 -17.00 -21.72
C TYR A 336 15.67 -18.04 -21.22
N GLN A 337 15.42 -18.67 -20.06
CA GLN A 337 16.24 -19.80 -19.61
C GLN A 337 16.18 -20.99 -20.59
N GLN A 338 14.99 -21.29 -21.12
CA GLN A 338 14.80 -22.36 -22.11
C GLN A 338 15.45 -22.01 -23.46
N GLU A 339 15.33 -20.78 -23.97
CA GLU A 339 16.02 -20.37 -25.20
C GLU A 339 17.55 -20.48 -25.06
N VAL A 340 18.13 -19.99 -23.95
CA VAL A 340 19.58 -20.09 -23.71
C VAL A 340 20.04 -21.55 -23.62
N GLN A 341 19.28 -22.43 -22.96
CA GLN A 341 19.60 -23.86 -22.93
C GLN A 341 19.47 -24.53 -24.30
N HIS A 342 18.43 -24.19 -25.06
CA HIS A 342 18.21 -24.70 -26.42
C HIS A 342 19.34 -24.29 -27.36
N ASP A 343 19.76 -23.03 -27.29
CA ASP A 343 20.89 -22.54 -28.05
C ASP A 343 22.17 -23.27 -27.61
N MET A 344 22.59 -23.11 -26.35
CA MET A 344 23.90 -23.57 -25.88
C MET A 344 24.07 -25.11 -25.86
N HIS A 345 22.98 -25.87 -25.75
CA HIS A 345 23.02 -27.32 -25.55
C HIS A 345 22.03 -28.12 -26.41
N GLY A 346 20.92 -27.50 -26.86
CA GLY A 346 19.89 -28.16 -27.67
C GLY A 346 20.15 -28.16 -29.18
N GLY A 347 21.17 -27.43 -29.66
CA GLY A 347 21.53 -27.35 -31.08
C GLY A 347 21.08 -26.05 -31.78
N GLY A 348 20.48 -25.10 -31.06
CA GLY A 348 19.96 -23.85 -31.65
C GLY A 348 21.00 -23.00 -32.39
N TRP A 349 22.30 -23.11 -32.08
CA TRP A 349 23.36 -22.43 -32.85
C TRP A 349 23.55 -23.02 -34.26
N HIS A 350 23.32 -24.33 -34.44
CA HIS A 350 23.32 -24.95 -35.76
C HIS A 350 22.06 -24.57 -36.56
N GLU A 351 20.89 -24.55 -35.92
CA GLU A 351 19.64 -24.11 -36.56
C GLU A 351 19.69 -22.64 -36.99
N LYS A 352 20.35 -21.79 -36.21
CA LYS A 352 20.61 -20.37 -36.52
C LYS A 352 21.80 -20.16 -37.48
N GLY A 353 22.50 -21.23 -37.90
CA GLY A 353 23.62 -21.17 -38.83
C GLY A 353 24.86 -20.42 -38.31
N ILE A 354 25.06 -20.40 -36.99
CA ILE A 354 26.17 -19.68 -36.32
C ILE A 354 27.42 -20.58 -36.18
N ILE A 355 27.24 -21.91 -36.16
CA ILE A 355 28.31 -22.94 -36.07
C ILE A 355 28.06 -24.04 -37.11
#